data_AF-A0A6C0EEZ7-F1
#
_entry.id   AF-A0A6C0EEZ7-F1
#
_cell.length_a   1.000
_cell.length_b   1.000
_cell.length_c   1.000
_cell.angle_alpha   90.00
_cell.angle_beta   90.00
_cell.angle_gamma   90.00
#
_symmetry.space_group_name_H-M   'P 1'
#
loop_
_entity.id
_entity.type
_entity.pdbx_description
1 polymer ?
#
loop_
_entity_poly.entity_id
_entity_poly.type
_entity_poly.pdbx_seq_one_letter_code
_entity_poly.pdbx_strand_id
1 'polypeptide(L)'
;MTIITFSEYEKLPKRLINKTKEDLTPGKKYYIEDTKRKDKNLKVVYIGIFKHKSNGMNMFENVSYVVSPYGYTSGVPHGFDAKSGSNFFEVISRISDLSSSRSRSRSRSRSSSRSSTSKKGGKKHSKRRRTVKRYSKK
;
A
#
# COMPACT_ATOMS: atom_id res chain seq x y z
N MET A 1 16.64 -11.50 5.62
CA MET A 1 17.06 -10.78 4.40
C MET A 1 18.57 -10.60 4.51
N THR A 2 19.35 -10.94 3.48
CA THR A 2 20.81 -10.82 3.52
C THR A 2 21.21 -9.39 3.16
N ILE A 3 22.06 -8.77 3.99
CA ILE A 3 22.58 -7.42 3.73
C ILE A 3 23.71 -7.53 2.71
N ILE A 4 23.64 -6.74 1.65
CA ILE A 4 24.63 -6.70 0.57
C ILE A 4 25.42 -5.38 0.61
N THR A 5 26.55 -5.34 -0.09
CA THR A 5 27.34 -4.13 -0.27
C THR A 5 26.67 -3.16 -1.25
N PHE A 6 27.04 -1.87 -1.18
CA PHE A 6 26.49 -0.88 -2.12
C PHE A 6 26.87 -1.20 -3.58
N SER A 7 28.07 -1.72 -3.81
CA SER A 7 28.54 -2.13 -5.15
C SER A 7 27.74 -3.30 -5.73
N GLU A 8 27.27 -4.23 -4.90
CA GLU A 8 26.36 -5.30 -5.32
C GLU A 8 24.97 -4.75 -5.61
N TYR A 9 24.48 -3.84 -4.77
CA TYR A 9 23.21 -3.16 -4.99
C TYR A 9 23.15 -2.40 -6.33
N GLU A 10 24.25 -1.76 -6.75
CA GLU A 10 24.34 -1.06 -8.04
C GLU A 10 24.08 -1.99 -9.25
N LYS A 11 24.43 -3.28 -9.14
CA LYS A 11 24.26 -4.28 -10.21
C LYS A 11 22.83 -4.84 -10.31
N LEU A 12 21.97 -4.54 -9.33
CA LEU A 12 20.60 -5.08 -9.31
C LEU A 12 19.72 -4.41 -10.38
N PRO A 13 18.85 -5.19 -11.06
CA PRO A 13 17.93 -4.65 -12.05
C PRO A 13 16.88 -3.77 -11.35
N LYS A 14 16.94 -2.46 -11.64
CA LYS A 14 16.07 -1.45 -11.04
C LYS A 14 15.89 -0.27 -11.97
N ARG A 15 14.75 0.41 -11.87
CA ARG A 15 14.44 1.61 -12.65
C ARG A 15 14.24 2.79 -11.73
N LEU A 16 14.96 3.89 -11.96
CA LEU A 16 14.76 5.12 -11.21
C LEU A 16 13.37 5.69 -11.51
N ILE A 17 12.61 6.01 -10.46
CA ILE A 17 11.34 6.72 -10.56
C ILE A 17 11.60 8.22 -10.43
N ASN A 18 11.33 8.94 -11.50
CA ASN A 18 11.45 10.40 -11.50
C ASN A 18 10.29 11.01 -10.73
N LYS A 19 10.58 11.57 -9.54
CA LYS A 19 9.60 12.20 -8.61
C LYS A 19 8.67 13.24 -9.25
N THR A 20 9.07 13.84 -10.37
CA THR A 20 8.33 14.90 -11.07
C THR A 20 7.38 14.38 -12.15
N LYS A 21 7.59 13.16 -12.65
CA LYS A 21 6.88 12.62 -13.82
C LYS A 21 6.10 11.35 -13.51
N GLU A 22 6.57 10.56 -12.55
CA GLU A 22 6.01 9.25 -12.24
C GLU A 22 5.77 9.16 -10.72
N ASP A 23 4.51 8.94 -10.35
CA ASP A 23 4.16 8.62 -8.98
C ASP A 23 4.44 7.15 -8.67
N LEU A 24 4.72 6.87 -7.40
CA LEU A 24 4.85 5.49 -6.91
C LEU A 24 3.51 4.77 -7.02
N THR A 25 3.53 3.55 -7.54
CA THR A 25 2.33 2.72 -7.68
C THR A 25 2.15 1.82 -6.46
N PRO A 26 0.97 1.86 -5.79
CA PRO A 26 0.67 1.00 -4.65
C PRO A 26 0.85 -0.49 -4.96
N GLY A 27 1.38 -1.23 -3.99
CA GLY A 27 1.61 -2.68 -4.08
C GLY A 27 2.89 -3.08 -4.81
N LYS A 28 3.62 -2.15 -5.44
CA LYS A 28 4.93 -2.44 -6.04
C LYS A 28 6.06 -2.34 -5.03
N LYS A 29 7.13 -3.09 -5.30
CA LYS A 29 8.38 -3.06 -4.52
C LYS A 29 9.29 -1.96 -5.04
N TYR A 30 9.90 -1.23 -4.11
CA TYR A 30 10.87 -0.20 -4.42
C TYR A 30 12.11 -0.36 -3.54
N TYR A 31 13.27 -0.11 -4.13
CA TYR A 31 14.47 0.25 -3.39
C TYR A 31 14.41 1.75 -3.04
N ILE A 32 14.77 2.08 -1.82
CA ILE A 32 14.74 3.43 -1.27
C ILE A 32 16.16 3.75 -0.83
N GLU A 33 16.83 4.59 -1.61
CA GLU A 33 18.21 4.98 -1.36
C GLU A 33 18.24 6.33 -0.64
N ASP A 34 18.89 6.39 0.52
CA ASP A 34 19.10 7.64 1.25
C ASP A 34 20.12 8.53 0.53
N THR A 35 19.72 9.77 0.21
CA THR A 35 20.56 10.72 -0.51
C THR A 35 21.32 11.67 0.41
N LYS A 36 21.19 11.56 1.74
CA LYS A 36 21.87 12.44 2.70
C LYS A 36 23.39 12.36 2.63
N ARG A 37 23.94 11.22 2.18
CA ARG A 37 25.37 10.94 2.17
C ARG A 37 25.90 10.91 0.74
N LYS A 38 27.01 11.63 0.50
CA LYS A 38 27.69 11.64 -0.79
C LYS A 38 28.46 10.34 -1.02
N ASP A 39 29.12 9.84 0.02
CA ASP A 39 29.96 8.64 -0.06
C ASP A 39 29.12 7.38 -0.25
N LYS A 40 29.34 6.70 -1.38
CA LYS A 40 28.62 5.48 -1.75
C LYS A 40 28.70 4.39 -0.68
N ASN A 41 29.86 4.25 -0.04
CA ASN A 41 30.10 3.22 0.97
C ASN A 41 29.34 3.47 2.28
N LEU A 42 28.83 4.69 2.48
CA LEU A 42 28.07 5.05 3.67
C LEU A 42 26.57 5.16 3.38
N LYS A 43 26.15 4.91 2.13
CA LYS A 43 24.74 4.97 1.75
C LYS A 43 23.97 3.81 2.36
N VAL A 44 22.77 4.14 2.79
CA VAL A 44 21.80 3.18 3.33
C VAL A 44 20.73 2.98 2.27
N VAL A 45 20.38 1.72 2.04
CA VAL A 45 19.35 1.35 1.08
C VAL A 45 18.35 0.43 1.76
N TYR A 46 17.08 0.78 1.62
CA TYR A 46 15.96 -0.01 2.08
C TYR A 46 15.23 -0.64 0.89
N ILE A 47 14.46 -1.70 1.15
CA ILE A 47 13.47 -2.22 0.22
C ILE A 47 12.13 -2.26 0.94
N GLY A 48 11.05 -1.91 0.25
CA GLY A 48 9.70 -1.96 0.80
C GLY A 48 8.63 -2.00 -0.27
N ILE A 49 7.40 -2.32 0.14
CA ILE A 49 6.22 -2.29 -0.73
C ILE A 49 5.51 -0.96 -0.52
N PHE A 50 5.35 -0.18 -1.58
CA PHE A 50 4.66 1.11 -1.45
C PHE A 50 3.18 0.89 -1.15
N LYS A 51 2.65 1.61 -0.16
CA LYS A 51 1.21 1.58 0.16
C LYS A 51 0.47 2.77 -0.43
N HIS A 52 0.78 3.95 0.10
CA HIS A 52 0.06 5.19 -0.16
C HIS A 52 0.93 6.36 0.32
N LYS A 53 0.53 7.56 -0.10
CA LYS A 53 1.12 8.81 0.35
C LYS A 53 0.27 9.38 1.48
N SER A 54 0.90 9.80 2.58
CA SER A 54 0.23 10.39 3.74
C SER A 54 1.08 11.54 4.28
N ASN A 55 0.49 12.71 4.51
CA ASN A 55 1.16 13.88 5.10
C ASN A 55 2.52 14.23 4.47
N GLY A 56 2.65 14.13 3.15
CA GLY A 56 3.90 14.42 2.43
C GLY A 56 4.94 13.28 2.46
N MET A 57 4.63 12.17 3.11
CA MET A 57 5.48 10.98 3.21
C MET A 57 4.94 9.86 2.32
N ASN A 58 5.85 9.14 1.66
CA ASN A 58 5.59 7.87 1.00
C ASN A 58 5.65 6.75 2.05
N MET A 59 4.54 6.08 2.28
CA MET A 59 4.41 5.01 3.28
C MET A 59 4.70 3.66 2.64
N PHE A 60 5.51 2.84 3.31
CA PHE A 60 5.91 1.52 2.86
C PHE A 60 5.62 0.44 3.91
N GLU A 61 5.34 -0.75 3.39
CA GLU A 61 5.10 -1.97 4.13
C GLU A 61 6.27 -2.94 3.94
N ASN A 62 6.49 -3.82 4.92
CA ASN A 62 7.56 -4.83 4.88
C ASN A 62 8.94 -4.24 4.56
N VAL A 63 9.24 -3.10 5.17
CA VAL A 63 10.50 -2.39 4.92
C VAL A 63 11.64 -3.15 5.58
N SER A 64 12.73 -3.37 4.85
CA SER A 64 13.94 -4.01 5.36
C SER A 64 15.19 -3.36 4.79
N TYR A 65 16.31 -3.51 5.49
CA TYR A 65 17.62 -3.09 5.00
C TYR A 65 18.10 -4.00 3.87
N VAL A 66 18.56 -3.38 2.78
CA VAL A 66 19.31 -4.05 1.71
C VAL A 66 20.80 -3.76 1.87
N VAL A 67 21.14 -2.49 2.10
CA VAL A 67 22.50 -2.03 2.35
C VAL A 67 22.49 -1.29 3.69
N SER A 68 23.27 -1.79 4.64
CA SER A 68 23.44 -1.19 5.97
C SER A 68 24.94 -1.19 6.30
N PRO A 69 25.69 -0.14 5.92
CA PRO A 69 27.15 -0.11 6.08
C PRO A 69 27.59 -0.09 7.55
N TYR A 70 26.67 0.20 8.46
CA TYR A 70 26.91 0.26 9.90
C TYR A 70 26.39 -0.98 10.65
N GLY A 71 25.86 -1.98 9.95
CA GLY A 71 25.34 -3.19 10.58
C GLY A 71 24.05 -2.99 11.37
N TYR A 72 23.34 -1.86 11.21
CA TYR A 72 22.04 -1.67 11.83
C TYR A 72 21.00 -2.64 11.23
N THR A 73 20.29 -3.34 12.11
CA THR A 73 19.19 -4.26 11.77
C THR A 73 17.86 -3.87 12.42
N SER A 74 17.87 -2.88 13.32
CA SER A 74 16.70 -2.40 14.05
C SER A 74 16.32 -0.96 13.66
N GLY A 75 15.04 -0.60 13.81
CA GLY A 75 14.57 0.78 13.62
C GLY A 75 14.30 1.18 12.17
N VAL A 76 13.68 0.29 11.39
CA VAL A 76 13.37 0.56 9.98
C VAL A 76 12.23 1.58 9.86
N PRO A 77 12.42 2.70 9.15
CA PRO A 77 11.35 3.68 8.95
C PRO A 77 10.27 3.13 8.03
N HIS A 78 9.01 3.42 8.36
CA HIS A 78 7.85 3.09 7.53
C HIS A 78 7.48 4.20 6.54
N GLY A 79 8.01 5.41 6.74
CA GLY A 79 7.70 6.59 5.93
C GLY A 79 8.98 7.26 5.44
N PHE A 80 8.99 7.64 4.17
CA PHE A 80 10.09 8.37 3.54
C PHE A 80 9.54 9.64 2.90
N ASP A 81 10.29 10.73 2.96
CA ASP A 81 9.85 11.99 2.37
C ASP A 81 9.63 11.81 0.86
N ALA A 82 8.46 12.22 0.37
CA ALA A 82 8.12 12.11 -1.04
C ALA A 82 8.91 13.08 -1.92
N LYS A 83 9.34 14.22 -1.36
CA LYS A 83 10.02 15.29 -2.11
C LYS A 83 11.53 15.16 -2.02
N SER A 84 12.08 15.02 -0.81
CA SER A 84 13.53 15.09 -0.59
C SER A 84 14.08 13.87 0.14
N GLY A 85 15.40 13.82 0.33
CA GLY A 85 16.07 12.85 1.22
C GLY A 85 16.16 11.40 0.73
N SER A 86 15.41 10.98 -0.30
CA SER A 86 15.53 9.62 -0.83
C SER A 86 15.28 9.53 -2.33
N ASN A 87 15.98 8.61 -3.00
CA ASN A 87 15.70 8.20 -4.36
C ASN A 87 14.91 6.88 -4.34
N PHE A 88 13.91 6.77 -5.21
CA PHE A 88 13.07 5.58 -5.32
C PHE A 88 13.37 4.85 -6.61
N PHE A 89 13.70 3.57 -6.53
CA PHE A 89 13.91 2.71 -7.69
C PHE A 89 12.91 1.57 -7.69
N GLU A 90 12.13 1.42 -8.74
CA GLU A 90 11.26 0.26 -8.92
C GLU A 90 12.10 -1.00 -9.07
N VAL A 91 11.77 -2.03 -8.30
CA VAL A 91 12.42 -3.33 -8.41
C VAL A 91 11.90 -4.03 -9.66
N ILE A 92 12.78 -4.28 -10.63
CA ILE A 92 12.44 -5.04 -11.82
C ILE A 92 12.68 -6.52 -11.47
N SER A 93 11.63 -7.23 -11.06
CA SER A 93 11.71 -8.68 -10.90
C SER A 93 12.02 -9.32 -12.25
N ARG A 94 13.04 -10.17 -12.32
CA ARG A 94 13.17 -11.10 -13.45
C ARG A 94 11.95 -12.04 -13.38
N ILE A 95 11.46 -12.45 -14.56
CA ILE A 95 10.20 -13.19 -14.74
C ILE A 95 10.09 -14.44 -13.83
N SER A 96 11.21 -14.98 -13.34
CA SER A 96 11.29 -16.10 -12.38
C SER A 96 10.67 -15.84 -11.00
N ASP A 97 10.65 -14.60 -10.51
CA ASP A 97 10.18 -14.28 -9.14
C ASP A 97 8.67 -14.02 -9.08
N LEU A 98 8.01 -13.96 -10.23
CA LEU A 98 6.57 -13.66 -10.35
C LEU A 98 5.65 -14.83 -9.96
N SER A 99 6.22 -15.99 -9.62
CA SER A 99 5.49 -17.20 -9.21
C SER A 99 4.98 -17.18 -7.76
N SER A 100 5.43 -16.24 -6.92
CA SER A 100 5.17 -16.31 -5.46
C SER A 100 4.02 -15.44 -4.92
N SER A 101 3.59 -14.37 -5.59
CA SER A 101 2.68 -13.38 -4.95
C SER A 101 1.29 -13.20 -5.58
N ARG A 102 0.87 -14.01 -6.55
CA ARG A 102 -0.49 -13.92 -7.15
C ARG A 102 -1.48 -14.91 -6.53
N SER A 103 -1.59 -14.91 -5.20
CA SER A 103 -2.65 -15.66 -4.49
C SER A 103 -3.27 -14.82 -3.39
N ARG A 104 -4.15 -13.89 -3.76
CA ARG A 104 -5.15 -13.36 -2.82
C ARG A 104 -6.51 -13.22 -3.49
N SER A 105 -6.98 -14.34 -4.04
CA SER A 105 -8.38 -14.53 -4.40
C SER A 105 -9.18 -14.74 -3.10
N ARG A 106 -9.62 -13.66 -2.45
CA ARG A 106 -10.72 -13.74 -1.47
C ARG A 106 -12.04 -13.57 -2.21
N SER A 107 -12.41 -14.61 -2.95
CA SER A 107 -13.74 -14.79 -3.51
C SER A 107 -14.71 -15.07 -2.35
N ARG A 108 -15.45 -14.05 -1.90
CA ARG A 108 -16.64 -14.25 -1.08
C ARG A 108 -17.86 -13.84 -1.88
N SER A 109 -18.20 -14.71 -2.83
CA SER A 109 -19.48 -14.72 -3.52
C SER A 109 -20.18 -16.02 -3.15
N ARG A 110 -21.16 -15.97 -2.26
CA ARG A 110 -22.19 -17.01 -2.12
C ARG A 110 -23.53 -16.34 -2.33
N SER A 111 -23.97 -16.38 -3.58
CA SER A 111 -25.32 -16.06 -4.00
C SER A 111 -26.13 -17.36 -4.08
N SER A 112 -27.46 -17.22 -3.95
CA SER A 112 -28.50 -18.23 -4.22
C SER A 112 -28.76 -19.19 -3.05
N SER A 113 -29.98 -19.44 -2.57
CA SER A 113 -31.31 -19.40 -3.22
C SER A 113 -32.44 -19.29 -2.19
N ARG A 114 -33.58 -18.75 -2.65
CA ARG A 114 -34.90 -18.86 -2.00
C ARG A 114 -35.37 -20.32 -1.96
N SER A 115 -35.96 -20.74 -0.84
CA SER A 115 -37.12 -21.62 -0.84
C SER A 115 -37.92 -21.47 0.47
N SER A 116 -39.24 -21.53 0.27
CA SER A 116 -40.34 -21.29 1.19
C SER A 116 -40.58 -22.44 2.15
N THR A 117 -40.96 -22.14 3.40
CA THR A 117 -41.94 -22.91 4.19
C THR A 117 -42.38 -22.12 5.42
N SER A 118 -43.56 -22.47 5.90
CA SER A 118 -44.58 -21.62 6.54
C SER A 118 -44.55 -21.54 8.09
N LYS A 119 -45.36 -20.60 8.61
CA LYS A 119 -45.97 -20.50 9.97
C LYS A 119 -45.11 -19.91 11.10
N LYS A 120 -45.39 -18.65 11.51
CA LYS A 120 -46.32 -18.25 12.60
C LYS A 120 -45.96 -16.86 13.17
N GLY A 121 -47.00 -16.03 13.41
CA GLY A 121 -47.00 -14.89 14.33
C GLY A 121 -46.58 -13.56 13.69
N GLY A 122 -47.50 -12.69 13.26
CA GLY A 122 -48.30 -11.80 14.13
C GLY A 122 -47.50 -10.50 14.32
N LYS A 123 -47.92 -9.31 13.86
CA LYS A 123 -49.17 -8.61 14.15
C LYS A 123 -49.25 -7.42 13.17
N LYS A 124 -50.30 -7.36 12.35
CA LYS A 124 -50.57 -6.20 11.47
C LYS A 124 -51.25 -5.11 12.31
N HIS A 125 -50.67 -3.91 12.38
CA HIS A 125 -51.42 -2.70 12.72
C HIS A 125 -51.69 -1.91 11.44
N SER A 126 -52.97 -1.59 11.23
CA SER A 126 -53.47 -0.92 10.04
C SER A 126 -53.77 0.56 10.32
N LYS A 127 -53.42 1.38 9.31
CA LYS A 127 -54.06 2.63 8.87
C LYS A 127 -54.15 3.79 9.87
N ARG A 128 -53.55 4.93 9.49
CA ARG A 128 -54.33 6.09 8.98
C ARG A 128 -53.45 7.21 8.44
N ARG A 129 -53.70 7.56 7.18
CA ARG A 129 -53.45 8.90 6.61
C ARG A 129 -54.21 9.94 7.43
N ARG A 130 -53.61 11.12 7.66
CA ARG A 130 -54.34 12.39 7.72
C ARG A 130 -53.46 13.52 7.22
N THR A 131 -53.78 13.95 6.00
CA THR A 131 -53.53 15.28 5.46
C THR A 131 -54.24 16.34 6.29
N VAL A 132 -53.56 17.45 6.63
CA VAL A 132 -54.20 18.75 6.84
C VAL A 132 -53.27 19.85 6.32
N LYS A 133 -53.66 20.47 5.20
CA LYS A 133 -53.29 21.85 4.86
C LYS A 133 -54.03 22.78 5.83
N ARG A 134 -53.38 23.79 6.40
CA ARG A 134 -54.03 25.06 6.76
C ARG A 134 -53.13 26.24 6.45
N TYR A 135 -53.76 27.23 5.84
CA TYR A 135 -53.23 28.51 5.37
C TYR A 135 -53.36 29.57 6.49
N SER A 136 -52.41 30.51 6.45
CA SER A 136 -52.53 31.97 6.70
C SER A 136 -52.61 32.60 8.11
N LYS A 137 -51.84 33.69 8.20
CA LYS A 137 -52.01 34.98 8.89
C LYS A 137 -51.58 35.10 10.36
N LYS A 138 -50.47 35.83 10.57
CA LYS A 138 -50.51 37.23 11.00
C LYS A 138 -49.35 37.99 10.37
#